data_AF-A0A2D6N2G6-F1
#
_entry.id   AF-A0A2D6N2G6-F1
#
_cell.length_a   1.000
_cell.length_b   1.000
_cell.length_c   1.000
_cell.angle_alpha   90.00
_cell.angle_beta   90.00
_cell.angle_gamma   90.00
#
_symmetry.space_group_name_H-M   'P 1'
#
loop_
_entity.id
_entity.type
_entity.pdbx_description
1 polymer ?
#
loop_
_entity_poly.entity_id
_entity_poly.type
_entity_poly.pdbx_seq_one_letter_code
_entity_poly.pdbx_strand_id
1 'polypeptide(L)'
;MWLLVGGLVAVAGLLWTAPPRGVDAQGIQPTPTLPFFFFEDNDPYMTYGGNWSTVANALASGGTEHESRTENAIVTFIFNGRYVKWFATKGPNRGQARVLLDNVEIASSPVDLYASSVQHQRVVVWIDSLDESVSHTLEIQVMDRRNGSATDSIVSIDAFEVLSAPRMPVTPTPSPTPFPTATLIPTATLPPLPTASPTPAFRPGAWPIDLRFLRYYADHDGPRILGNSIGSPTLFAGNFAQYFEKGRIEDHPEQAQSAWRFQYGLLVDELHQVRAPIPVGGDSSTVTYGTVNDLAGPQRRLTPPAGFEAGIGFNDDGSVFIPFSADLASAPGHNVSPVFWEYMQREDLFPAGWLHDIGLPLTEAIPATVDKGVLRGRQILVQAFQRTILTYDALNPTEFQVERANVGSDYRRVFLDRVPQ
;
A
#
# COMPACT_ATOMS: atom_id res chain seq x y z
N MET A 1 -14.93 47.72 57.48
CA MET A 1 -15.70 48.06 56.26
C MET A 1 -15.58 46.88 55.32
N TRP A 2 -16.67 46.08 55.18
CA TRP A 2 -16.99 45.02 54.20
C TRP A 2 -16.00 43.84 53.99
N LEU A 3 -16.29 42.62 54.50
CA LEU A 3 -17.10 41.48 53.95
C LEU A 3 -16.36 40.66 52.85
N LEU A 4 -15.87 39.42 53.13
CA LEU A 4 -16.51 38.07 53.02
C LEU A 4 -16.45 37.53 51.56
N VAL A 5 -16.12 36.27 51.19
CA VAL A 5 -16.46 34.89 51.61
C VAL A 5 -15.40 33.94 50.97
N GLY A 6 -14.79 32.93 51.62
CA GLY A 6 -15.26 31.56 51.97
C GLY A 6 -14.92 30.54 50.85
N GLY A 7 -14.49 29.29 51.04
CA GLY A 7 -14.33 28.40 52.19
C GLY A 7 -13.61 27.09 51.78
N LEU A 8 -13.26 26.29 52.79
CA LEU A 8 -12.47 25.04 52.81
C LEU A 8 -12.97 23.86 51.95
N VAL A 9 -12.07 22.92 51.61
CA VAL A 9 -12.22 21.46 51.93
C VAL A 9 -10.84 20.82 52.21
N ALA A 10 -10.83 19.90 53.18
CA ALA A 10 -9.69 19.27 53.84
C ALA A 10 -9.08 18.03 53.13
N VAL A 11 -7.85 17.72 53.55
CA VAL A 11 -6.99 16.60 53.16
C VAL A 11 -7.28 15.36 54.01
N ALA A 12 -7.33 14.18 53.39
CA ALA A 12 -7.22 12.89 54.08
C ALA A 12 -6.28 11.96 53.28
N GLY A 13 -5.19 11.55 53.90
CA GLY A 13 -4.28 10.52 53.40
C GLY A 13 -4.62 9.16 54.00
N LEU A 14 -4.48 8.09 53.20
CA LEU A 14 -4.49 6.71 53.65
C LEU A 14 -3.46 5.91 52.84
N LEU A 15 -2.52 5.27 53.53
CA LEU A 15 -1.54 4.33 52.99
C LEU A 15 -2.22 2.99 52.68
N TRP A 16 -1.92 2.39 51.51
CA TRP A 16 -2.22 0.96 51.26
C TRP A 16 -0.97 0.26 50.68
N THR A 17 -0.64 -0.87 51.29
CA THR A 17 0.40 -1.84 50.96
C THR A 17 0.16 -2.56 49.63
N ALA A 18 1.24 -3.01 48.96
CA ALA A 18 1.16 -3.80 47.73
C ALA A 18 0.60 -5.22 47.98
N PRO A 19 -0.26 -5.77 47.10
CA PRO A 19 -0.67 -7.18 47.14
C PRO A 19 0.31 -8.09 46.36
N PRO A 20 0.29 -9.41 46.62
CA PRO A 20 1.36 -10.35 46.26
C PRO A 20 1.33 -10.80 44.78
N ARG A 21 2.44 -11.39 44.32
CA ARG A 21 2.54 -12.08 43.01
C ARG A 21 1.44 -13.15 42.90
N GLY A 22 0.44 -12.87 42.07
CA GLY A 22 -0.58 -13.82 41.63
C GLY A 22 -0.15 -14.52 40.34
N VAL A 23 -0.24 -15.84 40.35
CA VAL A 23 -0.02 -16.74 39.21
C VAL A 23 -1.32 -16.82 38.41
N ASP A 24 -1.19 -16.71 37.08
CA ASP A 24 -2.13 -17.05 36.00
C ASP A 24 -3.58 -16.54 36.03
N ALA A 25 -3.80 -15.44 35.31
CA ALA A 25 -5.01 -15.25 34.53
C ALA A 25 -4.63 -15.42 33.05
N GLN A 26 -4.94 -16.59 32.48
CA GLN A 26 -4.99 -16.78 31.03
C GLN A 26 -5.93 -15.70 30.46
N GLY A 27 -5.35 -14.66 29.89
CA GLY A 27 -6.10 -13.65 29.16
C GLY A 27 -6.85 -14.35 28.03
N ILE A 28 -8.17 -14.20 28.01
CA ILE A 28 -8.94 -14.41 26.79
C ILE A 28 -8.41 -13.35 25.83
N GLN A 29 -7.42 -13.71 25.02
CA GLN A 29 -7.04 -12.93 23.85
C GLN A 29 -8.31 -12.85 22.99
N PRO A 30 -8.78 -11.65 22.60
CA PRO A 30 -9.86 -11.57 21.64
C PRO A 30 -9.42 -12.35 20.40
N THR A 31 -10.26 -13.28 19.95
CA THR A 31 -10.03 -13.98 18.68
C THR A 31 -9.77 -12.93 17.62
N PRO A 32 -8.62 -12.93 16.93
CA PRO A 32 -8.37 -11.96 15.87
C PRO A 32 -9.47 -12.10 14.82
N THR A 33 -10.35 -11.10 14.73
CA THR A 33 -11.27 -10.96 13.60
C THR A 33 -10.43 -10.67 12.37
N LEU A 34 -10.44 -11.61 11.44
CA LEU A 34 -9.69 -11.52 10.20
C LEU A 34 -10.21 -10.35 9.35
N PRO A 35 -9.35 -9.47 8.82
CA PRO A 35 -9.81 -8.49 7.86
C PRO A 35 -10.22 -9.22 6.57
N PHE A 36 -11.47 -9.03 6.16
CA PHE A 36 -11.95 -9.36 4.83
C PHE A 36 -11.88 -8.12 3.94
N PHE A 37 -11.65 -8.32 2.65
CA PHE A 37 -11.69 -7.30 1.61
C PHE A 37 -12.98 -7.46 0.83
N PHE A 38 -13.59 -6.34 0.46
CA PHE A 38 -14.83 -6.29 -0.31
C PHE A 38 -14.54 -5.57 -1.64
N PHE A 39 -14.89 -6.19 -2.77
CA PHE A 39 -14.64 -5.73 -4.13
C PHE A 39 -15.98 -5.47 -4.80
N GLU A 40 -16.28 -4.21 -5.14
CA GLU A 40 -17.54 -3.83 -5.76
C GLU A 40 -17.61 -4.25 -7.24
N ASP A 41 -18.80 -4.35 -7.81
CA ASP A 41 -19.05 -4.78 -9.19
C ASP A 41 -18.21 -4.04 -10.25
N ASN A 42 -17.79 -2.81 -9.96
CA ASN A 42 -16.99 -1.94 -10.83
C ASN A 42 -15.48 -1.92 -10.48
N ASP A 43 -15.04 -2.79 -9.58
CA ASP A 43 -13.65 -2.83 -9.14
C ASP A 43 -12.72 -3.27 -10.29
N PRO A 44 -11.55 -2.63 -10.49
CA PRO A 44 -10.62 -2.95 -11.58
C PRO A 44 -10.09 -4.39 -11.59
N TYR A 45 -10.30 -5.15 -10.51
CA TYR A 45 -10.02 -6.60 -10.47
C TYR A 45 -11.02 -7.47 -11.21
N MET A 46 -12.16 -6.92 -11.62
CA MET A 46 -13.16 -7.61 -12.42
C MET A 46 -12.97 -7.25 -13.90
N THR A 47 -12.72 -8.26 -14.73
CA THR A 47 -12.73 -8.13 -16.19
C THR A 47 -14.01 -8.72 -16.74
N TYR A 48 -14.85 -7.88 -17.34
CA TYR A 48 -16.09 -8.31 -17.97
C TYR A 48 -15.89 -8.56 -19.46
N GLY A 49 -16.22 -9.77 -19.91
CA GLY A 49 -16.26 -10.17 -21.31
C GLY A 49 -17.70 -10.44 -21.77
N GLY A 50 -18.02 -10.06 -23.01
CA GLY A 50 -19.38 -10.13 -23.53
C GLY A 50 -20.22 -8.91 -23.16
N ASN A 51 -21.55 -9.04 -23.21
CA ASN A 51 -22.46 -7.92 -23.00
C ASN A 51 -22.93 -7.86 -21.55
N TRP A 52 -22.43 -6.86 -20.81
CA TRP A 52 -22.84 -6.55 -19.44
C TRP A 52 -23.36 -5.12 -19.35
N SER A 53 -24.34 -4.90 -18.49
CA SER A 53 -24.88 -3.57 -18.19
C SER A 53 -24.66 -3.24 -16.72
N THR A 54 -24.10 -2.07 -16.44
CA THR A 54 -24.09 -1.51 -15.08
C THR A 54 -25.48 -0.96 -14.74
N VAL A 55 -26.02 -1.37 -13.59
CA VAL A 55 -27.33 -0.96 -13.09
C VAL A 55 -27.12 -0.20 -11.79
N ALA A 56 -27.56 1.06 -11.74
CA ALA A 56 -27.55 1.83 -10.50
C ALA A 56 -28.64 1.31 -9.54
N ASN A 57 -28.24 0.92 -8.35
CA ASN A 57 -29.11 0.34 -7.34
C ASN A 57 -28.59 0.68 -5.93
N ALA A 58 -29.28 1.56 -5.21
CA ALA A 58 -28.87 1.98 -3.86
C ALA A 58 -28.93 0.85 -2.80
N LEU A 59 -29.53 -0.30 -3.13
CA LEU A 59 -29.54 -1.49 -2.26
C LEU A 59 -28.43 -2.48 -2.60
N ALA A 60 -27.73 -2.31 -3.73
CA ALA A 60 -26.48 -3.02 -4.02
C ALA A 60 -25.34 -2.42 -3.18
N SER A 61 -24.32 -3.22 -2.90
CA SER A 61 -23.07 -2.69 -2.38
C SER A 61 -22.44 -1.75 -3.42
N GLY A 62 -21.72 -0.72 -2.96
CA GLY A 62 -21.15 0.29 -3.87
C GLY A 62 -22.17 1.15 -4.65
N GLY A 63 -23.48 0.84 -4.58
CA GLY A 63 -24.55 1.53 -5.29
C GLY A 63 -24.78 1.08 -6.73
N THR A 64 -24.06 0.06 -7.21
CA THR A 64 -24.20 -0.50 -8.57
C THR A 64 -24.14 -2.02 -8.57
N GLU A 65 -24.73 -2.64 -9.58
CA GLU A 65 -24.50 -4.05 -9.91
C GLU A 65 -24.29 -4.22 -11.42
N HIS A 66 -23.44 -5.16 -11.84
CA HIS A 66 -23.33 -5.55 -13.24
C HIS A 66 -24.27 -6.71 -13.54
N GLU A 67 -25.13 -6.55 -14.53
CA GLU A 67 -26.09 -7.57 -14.95
C GLU A 67 -25.82 -8.01 -16.39
N SER A 68 -26.01 -9.32 -16.64
CA SER A 68 -26.07 -9.85 -18.00
C SER A 68 -27.06 -11.00 -18.10
N ARG A 69 -27.67 -11.13 -19.28
CA ARG A 69 -28.49 -12.27 -19.70
C ARG A 69 -27.95 -12.91 -20.98
N THR A 70 -26.76 -12.50 -21.42
CA THR A 70 -26.18 -12.95 -22.68
C THR A 70 -25.38 -14.23 -22.44
N GLU A 71 -25.74 -15.31 -23.12
CA GLU A 71 -25.00 -16.58 -23.04
C GLU A 71 -23.51 -16.35 -23.31
N ASN A 72 -22.66 -16.97 -22.50
CA ASN A 72 -21.19 -16.86 -22.53
C ASN A 72 -20.63 -15.48 -22.17
N ALA A 73 -21.43 -14.53 -21.70
CA ALA A 73 -20.89 -13.36 -21.01
C ALA A 73 -20.16 -13.84 -19.75
N ILE A 74 -18.94 -13.35 -19.53
CA ILE A 74 -18.07 -13.75 -18.43
C ILE A 74 -17.71 -12.56 -17.57
N VAL A 75 -17.54 -12.78 -16.28
CA VAL A 75 -16.70 -11.94 -15.42
C VAL A 75 -15.56 -12.79 -14.88
N THR A 76 -14.35 -12.26 -14.96
CA THR A 76 -13.15 -12.86 -14.38
C THR A 76 -12.70 -11.98 -13.23
N PHE A 77 -12.55 -12.57 -12.05
CA PHE A 77 -12.08 -11.91 -10.83
C PHE A 77 -10.82 -12.63 -10.31
N ILE A 78 -9.72 -11.90 -10.23
CA ILE A 78 -8.43 -12.42 -9.76
C ILE A 78 -8.23 -12.02 -8.30
N PHE A 79 -7.90 -12.96 -7.42
CA PHE A 79 -7.74 -12.68 -5.99
C PHE A 79 -6.68 -13.55 -5.30
N ASN A 80 -6.23 -13.11 -4.12
CA ASN A 80 -5.44 -13.91 -3.19
C ASN A 80 -6.22 -13.99 -1.87
N GLY A 81 -6.46 -15.17 -1.33
CA GLY A 81 -7.11 -15.30 -0.03
C GLY A 81 -7.65 -16.69 0.25
N ARG A 82 -7.99 -16.96 1.52
CA ARG A 82 -8.45 -18.29 1.97
C ARG A 82 -9.88 -18.63 1.58
N TYR A 83 -10.67 -17.63 1.24
CA TYR A 83 -12.01 -17.82 0.68
C TYR A 83 -12.34 -16.70 -0.29
N VAL A 84 -13.31 -16.97 -1.15
CA VAL A 84 -14.07 -15.95 -1.89
C VAL A 84 -15.57 -16.18 -1.69
N LYS A 85 -16.32 -15.11 -1.48
CA LYS A 85 -17.78 -15.08 -1.56
C LYS A 85 -18.20 -14.21 -2.72
N TRP A 86 -19.20 -14.65 -3.46
CA TRP A 86 -19.86 -13.86 -4.49
C TRP A 86 -21.22 -13.38 -3.97
N PHE A 87 -21.38 -12.07 -3.93
CA PHE A 87 -22.64 -11.39 -3.63
C PHE A 87 -23.36 -11.03 -4.92
N ALA A 88 -24.67 -11.25 -4.95
CA ALA A 88 -25.53 -10.93 -6.07
C ALA A 88 -26.94 -10.55 -5.61
N THR A 89 -27.69 -9.89 -6.49
CA THR A 89 -29.14 -9.77 -6.33
C THR A 89 -29.83 -11.04 -6.83
N LYS A 90 -30.50 -11.76 -5.92
CA LYS A 90 -31.44 -12.83 -6.27
C LYS A 90 -32.83 -12.25 -6.55
N GLY A 91 -33.64 -12.91 -7.39
CA GLY A 91 -34.97 -12.40 -7.73
C GLY A 91 -35.73 -13.22 -8.78
N PRO A 92 -37.00 -12.87 -9.07
CA PRO A 92 -37.87 -13.68 -9.92
C PRO A 92 -37.48 -13.65 -11.40
N ASN A 93 -36.63 -12.71 -11.81
CA ASN A 93 -36.10 -12.55 -13.16
C ASN A 93 -34.64 -13.02 -13.29
N ARG A 94 -34.12 -13.79 -12.32
CA ARG A 94 -32.72 -14.22 -12.32
C ARG A 94 -32.52 -15.60 -12.91
N GLY A 95 -31.39 -15.77 -13.58
CA GLY A 95 -30.98 -16.98 -14.27
C GLY A 95 -29.87 -17.75 -13.56
N GLN A 96 -29.17 -18.54 -14.35
CA GLN A 96 -28.16 -19.49 -13.90
C GLN A 96 -26.78 -19.13 -14.44
N ALA A 97 -25.76 -19.31 -13.60
CA ALA A 97 -24.37 -19.11 -13.95
C ALA A 97 -23.54 -20.37 -13.70
N ARG A 98 -22.54 -20.59 -14.55
CA ARG A 98 -21.45 -21.53 -14.30
C ARG A 98 -20.33 -20.78 -13.57
N VAL A 99 -19.67 -21.45 -12.62
CA VAL A 99 -18.58 -20.85 -11.85
C VAL A 99 -17.37 -21.77 -11.85
N LEU A 100 -16.22 -21.20 -12.21
CA LEU A 100 -14.93 -21.87 -12.23
C LEU A 100 -13.97 -21.17 -11.28
N LEU A 101 -13.20 -21.94 -10.53
CA LEU A 101 -12.05 -21.48 -9.77
C LEU A 101 -10.79 -22.12 -10.37
N ASP A 102 -9.81 -21.32 -10.75
CA ASP A 102 -8.55 -21.77 -11.35
C ASP A 102 -8.75 -22.70 -12.55
N ASN A 103 -9.74 -22.36 -13.40
CA ASN A 103 -10.19 -23.13 -14.56
C ASN A 103 -10.86 -24.48 -14.23
N VAL A 104 -11.24 -24.71 -12.96
CA VAL A 104 -11.96 -25.90 -12.52
C VAL A 104 -13.37 -25.51 -12.09
N GLU A 105 -14.39 -26.12 -12.69
CA GLU A 105 -15.80 -25.87 -12.32
C GLU A 105 -16.06 -26.32 -10.88
N ILE A 106 -16.57 -25.42 -10.04
CA ILE A 106 -16.67 -25.64 -8.59
C ILE A 106 -17.90 -26.47 -8.17
N ALA A 107 -18.86 -26.64 -9.07
CA ALA A 107 -20.12 -27.32 -8.80
C ALA A 107 -20.57 -28.14 -10.01
N SER A 108 -21.19 -29.30 -9.78
CA SER A 108 -21.74 -30.16 -10.84
C SER A 108 -23.07 -29.64 -11.41
N SER A 109 -23.62 -28.57 -10.84
CA SER A 109 -24.86 -27.93 -11.30
C SER A 109 -24.69 -26.41 -11.30
N PRO A 110 -25.32 -25.69 -12.24
CA PRO A 110 -25.24 -24.23 -12.30
C PRO A 110 -25.76 -23.56 -11.02
N VAL A 111 -25.17 -22.43 -10.68
CA VAL A 111 -25.62 -21.57 -9.58
C VAL A 111 -26.88 -20.84 -10.03
N ASP A 112 -28.01 -21.09 -9.36
CA ASP A 112 -29.30 -20.47 -9.67
C ASP A 112 -29.55 -19.22 -8.81
N LEU A 113 -29.65 -18.06 -9.44
CA LEU A 113 -29.88 -16.78 -8.76
C LEU A 113 -31.38 -16.49 -8.53
N TYR A 114 -32.29 -17.37 -8.96
CA TYR A 114 -33.71 -17.18 -8.73
C TYR A 114 -34.09 -17.11 -7.25
N ALA A 115 -35.05 -16.25 -6.96
CA ALA A 115 -35.86 -16.24 -5.76
C ALA A 115 -37.25 -15.72 -6.10
N SER A 116 -38.29 -16.12 -5.34
CA SER A 116 -39.66 -15.65 -5.58
C SER A 116 -39.86 -14.15 -5.30
N SER A 117 -38.94 -13.53 -4.55
CA SER A 117 -38.86 -12.10 -4.30
C SER A 117 -37.44 -11.59 -4.49
N VAL A 118 -37.29 -10.30 -4.77
CA VAL A 118 -35.97 -9.66 -4.92
C VAL A 118 -35.25 -9.62 -3.57
N GLN A 119 -33.97 -9.99 -3.58
CA GLN A 119 -33.10 -10.02 -2.41
C GLN A 119 -31.70 -9.55 -2.83
N HIS A 120 -31.29 -8.38 -2.35
CA HIS A 120 -29.96 -7.81 -2.62
C HIS A 120 -28.89 -8.38 -1.68
N GLN A 121 -27.62 -8.25 -2.07
CA GLN A 121 -26.45 -8.62 -1.27
C GLN A 121 -26.54 -10.06 -0.72
N ARG A 122 -26.97 -11.01 -1.56
CA ARG A 122 -27.03 -12.44 -1.18
C ARG A 122 -25.76 -13.13 -1.60
N VAL A 123 -25.15 -13.86 -0.66
CA VAL A 123 -24.06 -14.79 -0.97
C VAL A 123 -24.64 -15.94 -1.78
N VAL A 124 -24.26 -16.03 -3.05
CA VAL A 124 -24.72 -17.07 -3.99
C VAL A 124 -23.66 -18.14 -4.22
N VAL A 125 -22.39 -17.81 -3.99
CA VAL A 125 -21.28 -18.75 -3.96
C VAL A 125 -20.37 -18.41 -2.78
N TRP A 126 -19.87 -19.45 -2.12
CA TRP A 126 -18.84 -19.36 -1.10
C TRP A 126 -17.86 -20.51 -1.32
N ILE A 127 -16.60 -20.18 -1.60
CA ILE A 127 -15.51 -21.13 -1.75
C ILE A 127 -14.50 -20.83 -0.65
N ASP A 128 -14.15 -21.81 0.17
CA ASP A 128 -13.19 -21.68 1.27
C ASP A 128 -11.97 -22.58 1.08
N SER A 129 -11.11 -22.63 2.11
CA SER A 129 -9.96 -23.52 2.19
C SER A 129 -8.95 -23.35 1.04
N LEU A 130 -8.87 -22.14 0.50
CA LEU A 130 -7.97 -21.76 -0.58
C LEU A 130 -6.57 -21.44 -0.06
N ASP A 131 -5.56 -21.63 -0.92
CA ASP A 131 -4.17 -21.31 -0.59
C ASP A 131 -3.94 -19.80 -0.70
N GLU A 132 -3.93 -19.12 0.44
CA GLU A 132 -3.71 -17.67 0.53
C GLU A 132 -2.40 -17.17 -0.07
N SER A 133 -1.43 -18.06 -0.31
CA SER A 133 -0.13 -17.71 -0.90
C SER A 133 -0.13 -17.71 -2.43
N VAL A 134 -1.22 -18.15 -3.06
CA VAL A 134 -1.36 -18.29 -4.50
C VAL A 134 -2.46 -17.35 -5.02
N SER A 135 -2.27 -16.86 -6.24
CA SER A 135 -3.30 -16.12 -6.96
C SER A 135 -4.31 -17.06 -7.60
N HIS A 136 -5.56 -16.86 -7.21
CA HIS A 136 -6.72 -17.57 -7.69
C HIS A 136 -7.48 -16.75 -8.75
N THR A 137 -8.08 -17.44 -9.71
CA THR A 137 -8.97 -16.84 -10.71
C THR A 137 -10.37 -17.40 -10.56
N LEU A 138 -11.33 -16.57 -10.16
CA LEU A 138 -12.76 -16.89 -10.22
C LEU A 138 -13.33 -16.43 -11.57
N GLU A 139 -13.91 -17.34 -12.33
CA GLU A 139 -14.65 -17.03 -13.55
C GLU A 139 -16.12 -17.37 -13.34
N ILE A 140 -17.01 -16.43 -13.66
CA ILE A 140 -18.46 -16.62 -13.65
C ILE A 140 -18.96 -16.42 -15.07
N GLN A 141 -19.58 -17.45 -15.62
CA GLN A 141 -20.10 -17.47 -16.98
C GLN A 141 -21.63 -17.53 -16.97
N VAL A 142 -22.27 -16.58 -17.64
CA VAL A 142 -23.72 -16.53 -17.84
C VAL A 142 -24.15 -17.62 -18.81
N MET A 143 -25.12 -18.44 -18.41
CA MET A 143 -25.55 -19.60 -19.19
C MET A 143 -26.77 -19.35 -20.09
N ASP A 144 -27.43 -18.20 -19.97
CA ASP A 144 -28.76 -17.94 -20.53
C ASP A 144 -29.76 -19.09 -20.26
N ARG A 145 -29.68 -19.60 -19.03
CA ARG A 145 -30.58 -20.62 -18.49
C ARG A 145 -31.26 -20.08 -17.25
N ARG A 146 -32.44 -20.60 -16.96
CA ARG A 146 -33.22 -20.24 -15.79
C ARG A 146 -34.10 -21.41 -15.38
N ASN A 147 -34.49 -21.48 -14.12
CA ASN A 147 -35.54 -22.42 -13.74
C ASN A 147 -36.90 -21.99 -14.33
N GLY A 148 -37.84 -22.93 -14.40
CA GLY A 148 -39.14 -22.70 -15.04
C GLY A 148 -40.04 -21.66 -14.34
N SER A 149 -39.71 -21.26 -13.11
CA SER A 149 -40.45 -20.23 -12.36
C SER A 149 -39.86 -18.83 -12.53
N ALA A 150 -38.69 -18.70 -13.16
CA ALA A 150 -38.06 -17.43 -13.44
C ALA A 150 -38.62 -16.78 -14.72
N THR A 151 -38.76 -15.45 -14.71
CA THR A 151 -39.27 -14.68 -15.85
C THR A 151 -38.19 -14.27 -16.84
N ASP A 152 -36.92 -14.26 -16.43
CA ASP A 152 -35.74 -13.90 -17.23
C ASP A 152 -34.51 -14.70 -16.75
N SER A 153 -33.38 -14.59 -17.45
CA SER A 153 -32.13 -15.33 -17.21
C SER A 153 -30.99 -14.45 -16.66
N ILE A 154 -31.31 -13.33 -16.02
CA ILE A 154 -30.31 -12.34 -15.59
C ILE A 154 -29.41 -12.90 -14.49
N VAL A 155 -28.09 -12.77 -14.69
CA VAL A 155 -27.07 -12.98 -13.67
C VAL A 155 -26.58 -11.60 -13.22
N SER A 156 -26.52 -11.38 -11.91
CA SER A 156 -26.07 -10.13 -11.27
C SER A 156 -24.75 -10.35 -10.54
N ILE A 157 -23.82 -9.40 -10.67
CA ILE A 157 -22.60 -9.27 -9.88
C ILE A 157 -22.75 -8.01 -9.05
N ASP A 158 -22.84 -8.16 -7.73
CA ASP A 158 -22.92 -7.06 -6.77
C ASP A 158 -21.50 -6.80 -6.20
N ALA A 159 -20.89 -7.84 -5.62
CA ALA A 159 -19.54 -7.74 -5.08
C ALA A 159 -18.87 -9.11 -4.84
N PHE A 160 -17.58 -9.10 -4.55
CA PHE A 160 -16.85 -10.22 -3.96
C PHE A 160 -16.28 -9.89 -2.58
N GLU A 161 -16.27 -10.87 -1.67
CA GLU A 161 -15.58 -10.76 -0.39
C GLU A 161 -14.48 -11.81 -0.30
N VAL A 162 -13.28 -11.41 0.15
CA VAL A 162 -12.09 -12.28 0.22
C VAL A 162 -11.44 -12.16 1.60
N LEU A 163 -11.05 -13.28 2.21
CA LEU A 163 -10.36 -13.28 3.52
C LEU A 163 -8.85 -13.09 3.39
N SER A 164 -8.28 -12.19 4.19
CA SER A 164 -6.85 -12.19 4.48
C SER A 164 -6.56 -12.88 5.81
N ALA A 165 -5.60 -13.79 5.82
CA ALA A 165 -5.22 -14.53 7.02
C ALA A 165 -4.47 -13.65 8.04
N PRO A 166 -4.52 -14.00 9.34
CA PRO A 166 -3.62 -13.42 10.33
C PRO A 166 -2.26 -14.13 10.25
N ARG A 167 -1.14 -13.40 10.29
CA ARG A 167 0.14 -14.06 10.54
C ARG A 167 0.21 -14.49 12.00
N MET A 168 0.41 -15.80 12.24
CA MET A 168 0.96 -16.29 13.50
C MET A 168 2.38 -15.71 13.66
N PRO A 169 2.75 -15.14 14.83
CA PRO A 169 4.13 -14.77 15.08
C PRO A 169 4.98 -16.04 15.17
N VAL A 170 5.83 -16.29 14.16
CA VAL A 170 6.91 -17.26 14.31
C VAL A 170 7.96 -16.66 15.25
N THR A 171 8.15 -17.29 16.40
CA THR A 171 9.30 -17.01 17.28
C THR A 171 10.55 -17.50 16.55
N PRO A 172 11.60 -16.68 16.34
CA PRO A 172 12.83 -17.19 15.77
C PRO A 172 13.47 -18.17 16.77
N THR A 173 13.51 -19.46 16.42
CA THR A 173 14.40 -20.42 17.07
C THR A 173 15.84 -20.03 16.73
N PRO A 174 16.73 -19.74 17.69
CA PRO A 174 18.12 -19.45 17.36
C PRO A 174 18.77 -20.71 16.77
N SER A 175 19.36 -20.56 15.58
CA SER A 175 20.14 -21.60 14.92
C SER A 175 21.45 -21.84 15.70
N PRO A 176 21.79 -23.08 16.09
CA PRO A 176 23.05 -23.35 16.76
C PRO A 176 24.23 -23.16 15.79
N THR A 177 25.23 -22.44 16.26
CA THR A 177 26.52 -22.21 15.59
C THR A 177 27.26 -23.54 15.40
N PRO A 178 27.66 -23.95 14.17
CA PRO A 178 28.57 -25.08 14.03
C PRO A 178 30.02 -24.62 14.27
N PHE A 179 30.70 -25.26 15.23
CA PHE A 179 32.16 -25.26 15.35
C PHE A 179 32.76 -26.22 14.30
N PRO A 180 33.95 -25.94 13.72
CA PRO A 180 34.46 -26.66 12.56
C PRO A 180 35.08 -28.01 12.96
N THR A 181 35.08 -28.97 12.03
CA THR A 181 35.99 -30.10 12.07
C THR A 181 36.61 -30.27 10.69
N ALA A 182 37.94 -30.13 10.64
CA ALA A 182 38.74 -30.26 9.45
C ALA A 182 38.84 -31.73 8.99
N THR A 183 38.82 -31.96 7.69
CA THR A 183 39.39 -33.17 7.07
C THR A 183 40.02 -32.76 5.75
N LEU A 184 41.32 -33.04 5.62
CA LEU A 184 42.13 -32.77 4.43
C LEU A 184 41.99 -33.93 3.43
N ILE A 185 41.63 -33.65 2.18
CA ILE A 185 41.76 -34.57 1.03
C ILE A 185 42.20 -33.73 -0.19
N PRO A 186 43.11 -34.24 -1.06
CA PRO A 186 43.99 -33.40 -1.85
C PRO A 186 43.39 -32.90 -3.18
N THR A 187 43.86 -31.71 -3.53
CA THR A 187 43.92 -31.04 -4.83
C THR A 187 43.34 -31.79 -6.03
N ALA A 188 42.13 -31.41 -6.43
CA ALA A 188 41.65 -31.55 -7.80
C ALA A 188 41.66 -30.17 -8.46
N THR A 189 42.35 -30.08 -9.60
CA THR A 189 42.45 -28.88 -10.43
C THR A 189 41.06 -28.47 -10.93
N LEU A 190 40.59 -27.29 -10.56
CA LEU A 190 39.30 -26.75 -11.01
C LEU A 190 39.36 -26.42 -12.52
N PRO A 191 38.33 -26.79 -13.31
CA PRO A 191 38.11 -26.16 -14.61
C PRO A 191 37.72 -24.68 -14.42
N PRO A 192 37.96 -23.80 -15.43
CA PRO A 192 37.61 -22.39 -15.31
C PRO A 192 36.10 -22.23 -15.07
N LEU A 193 35.79 -21.33 -14.14
CA LEU A 193 34.44 -20.94 -13.75
C LEU A 193 33.63 -20.55 -15.01
N PRO A 194 32.38 -21.04 -15.19
CA PRO A 194 31.52 -20.46 -16.21
C PRO A 194 31.29 -19.00 -15.84
N THR A 195 31.62 -18.11 -16.78
CA THR A 195 31.30 -16.69 -16.71
C THR A 195 29.84 -16.56 -16.28
N ALA A 196 29.58 -15.82 -15.20
CA ALA A 196 28.24 -15.54 -14.74
C ALA A 196 27.41 -15.05 -15.93
N SER A 197 26.44 -15.85 -16.34
CA SER A 197 25.39 -15.40 -17.25
C SER A 197 24.69 -14.24 -16.55
N PRO A 198 24.44 -13.10 -17.21
CA PRO A 198 23.73 -12.01 -16.57
C PRO A 198 22.39 -12.55 -16.06
N THR A 199 22.14 -12.39 -14.77
CA THR A 199 20.81 -12.55 -14.18
C THR A 199 19.83 -11.83 -15.12
N PRO A 200 18.75 -12.48 -15.61
CA PRO A 200 17.80 -11.80 -16.45
C PRO A 200 17.35 -10.54 -15.71
N ALA A 201 17.54 -9.38 -16.33
CA ALA A 201 16.96 -8.14 -15.81
C ALA A 201 15.44 -8.33 -15.80
N PHE A 202 14.87 -8.60 -14.62
CA PHE A 202 13.43 -8.68 -14.44
C PHE A 202 12.84 -7.33 -14.83
N ARG A 203 11.81 -7.35 -15.69
CA ARG A 203 11.16 -6.13 -16.16
C ARG A 203 10.30 -5.57 -15.01
N PRO A 204 10.46 -4.29 -14.62
CA PRO A 204 9.47 -3.61 -13.78
C PRO A 204 8.06 -3.79 -14.37
N GLY A 205 7.07 -4.08 -13.51
CA GLY A 205 5.68 -4.35 -13.92
C GLY A 205 5.34 -5.83 -14.19
N ALA A 206 6.27 -6.75 -13.96
CA ALA A 206 5.98 -8.21 -14.03
C ALA A 206 5.16 -8.73 -12.83
N TRP A 207 5.04 -7.94 -11.76
CA TRP A 207 4.34 -8.33 -10.54
C TRP A 207 2.92 -7.75 -10.53
N PRO A 208 1.85 -8.55 -10.38
CA PRO A 208 0.53 -7.97 -10.20
C PRO A 208 0.51 -7.10 -8.94
N ILE A 209 -0.19 -5.97 -9.02
CA ILE A 209 -0.43 -5.13 -7.85
C ILE A 209 -1.39 -5.90 -6.93
N ASP A 210 -1.04 -6.01 -5.65
CA ASP A 210 -1.83 -6.72 -4.66
C ASP A 210 -3.21 -6.11 -4.52
N LEU A 211 -4.20 -6.99 -4.33
CA LEU A 211 -5.61 -6.64 -4.11
C LEU A 211 -5.83 -5.45 -3.20
N ARG A 212 -5.04 -5.40 -2.13
CA ARG A 212 -5.14 -4.35 -1.12
C ARG A 212 -4.80 -2.97 -1.68
N PHE A 213 -3.86 -2.90 -2.62
CA PHE A 213 -3.27 -1.65 -3.08
C PHE A 213 -3.79 -1.18 -4.44
N LEU A 214 -4.42 -2.03 -5.27
CA LEU A 214 -4.79 -1.60 -6.63
C LEU A 214 -5.88 -0.54 -6.65
N ARG A 215 -6.88 -0.58 -5.77
CA ARG A 215 -7.88 0.48 -5.73
C ARG A 215 -7.23 1.83 -5.47
N TYR A 216 -6.37 1.89 -4.46
CA TYR A 216 -5.53 3.06 -4.18
C TYR A 216 -4.67 3.45 -5.40
N TYR A 217 -4.02 2.48 -6.02
CA TYR A 217 -3.18 2.70 -7.20
C TYR A 217 -3.97 3.25 -8.39
N ALA A 218 -5.21 2.79 -8.61
CA ALA A 218 -6.06 3.24 -9.71
C ALA A 218 -6.66 4.63 -9.45
N ASP A 219 -7.13 4.88 -8.23
CA ASP A 219 -7.83 6.11 -7.87
C ASP A 219 -6.88 7.32 -7.71
N HIS A 220 -5.59 7.09 -7.45
CA HIS A 220 -4.62 8.15 -7.11
C HIS A 220 -3.47 8.31 -8.12
N ASP A 221 -3.68 7.91 -9.38
CA ASP A 221 -2.66 8.00 -10.44
C ASP A 221 -1.37 7.23 -10.06
N GLY A 222 -1.54 5.98 -9.64
CA GLY A 222 -0.46 5.06 -9.25
C GLY A 222 0.72 5.00 -10.22
N PRO A 223 0.54 4.95 -11.55
CA PRO A 223 1.67 5.00 -12.49
C PRO A 223 2.55 6.24 -12.30
N ARG A 224 1.95 7.38 -11.94
CA ARG A 224 2.66 8.62 -11.66
C ARG A 224 3.33 8.60 -10.29
N ILE A 225 2.62 8.22 -9.22
CA ILE A 225 3.10 8.40 -7.84
C ILE A 225 3.87 7.21 -7.28
N LEU A 226 3.62 6.00 -7.79
CA LEU A 226 4.27 4.75 -7.39
C LEU A 226 5.11 4.16 -8.52
N GLY A 227 4.68 4.33 -9.76
CA GLY A 227 5.25 3.60 -10.90
C GLY A 227 4.92 2.11 -10.83
N ASN A 228 5.59 1.30 -11.63
CA ASN A 228 5.31 -0.13 -11.68
C ASN A 228 5.69 -0.83 -10.36
N SER A 229 5.00 -1.92 -10.05
CA SER A 229 5.43 -2.85 -9.01
C SER A 229 6.81 -3.45 -9.34
N ILE A 230 7.64 -3.60 -8.31
CA ILE A 230 9.01 -4.12 -8.44
C ILE A 230 9.26 -5.38 -7.61
N GLY A 231 8.22 -5.91 -6.97
CA GLY A 231 8.26 -7.16 -6.21
C GLY A 231 6.86 -7.68 -5.89
N SER A 232 6.78 -8.95 -5.54
CA SER A 232 5.57 -9.54 -4.98
C SER A 232 5.20 -8.89 -3.63
N PRO A 233 3.92 -8.98 -3.23
CA PRO A 233 3.50 -8.49 -1.91
C PRO A 233 4.22 -9.25 -0.81
N THR A 234 4.54 -8.55 0.28
CA THR A 234 5.26 -9.09 1.43
C THR A 234 4.71 -8.51 2.72
N LEU A 235 5.31 -8.85 3.87
CA LEU A 235 5.13 -8.04 5.05
C LEU A 235 6.38 -7.22 5.35
N PHE A 236 6.15 -5.99 5.77
CA PHE A 236 7.15 -5.14 6.38
C PHE A 236 6.65 -4.72 7.77
N ALA A 237 7.46 -4.93 8.80
CA ALA A 237 7.10 -4.63 10.19
C ALA A 237 5.73 -5.20 10.65
N GLY A 238 5.28 -6.30 10.05
CA GLY A 238 3.99 -6.94 10.36
C GLY A 238 2.81 -6.46 9.50
N ASN A 239 2.98 -5.38 8.73
CA ASN A 239 1.97 -4.84 7.81
C ASN A 239 2.15 -5.42 6.41
N PHE A 240 1.05 -5.64 5.70
CA PHE A 240 1.14 -6.00 4.28
C PHE A 240 1.78 -4.85 3.52
N ALA A 241 2.69 -5.18 2.61
CA ALA A 241 3.41 -4.17 1.86
C ALA A 241 3.69 -4.62 0.44
N GLN A 242 3.72 -3.67 -0.49
CA GLN A 242 4.24 -3.91 -1.83
C GLN A 242 5.18 -2.79 -2.25
N TYR A 243 6.25 -3.17 -2.94
CA TYR A 243 7.25 -2.26 -3.45
C TYR A 243 6.94 -1.89 -4.90
N PHE A 244 7.13 -0.61 -5.20
CA PHE A 244 6.96 0.01 -6.50
C PHE A 244 8.23 0.80 -6.86
N GLU A 245 8.37 1.24 -8.11
CA GLU A 245 9.54 1.97 -8.58
C GLU A 245 9.83 3.23 -7.72
N LYS A 246 8.78 3.93 -7.27
CA LYS A 246 8.84 5.21 -6.56
C LYS A 246 8.49 5.12 -5.07
N GLY A 247 8.39 3.92 -4.50
CA GLY A 247 8.13 3.76 -3.07
C GLY A 247 7.71 2.36 -2.63
N ARG A 248 7.23 2.27 -1.39
CA ARG A 248 6.55 1.11 -0.82
C ARG A 248 5.25 1.61 -0.21
N ILE A 249 4.14 0.88 -0.42
CA ILE A 249 2.90 1.11 0.33
C ILE A 249 2.71 -0.02 1.32
N GLU A 250 2.23 0.34 2.51
CA GLU A 250 1.94 -0.52 3.65
C GLU A 250 0.43 -0.42 3.99
N ASP A 251 -0.23 -1.56 4.21
CA ASP A 251 -1.63 -1.65 4.67
C ASP A 251 -1.66 -1.68 6.20
N HIS A 252 -2.29 -0.66 6.78
CA HIS A 252 -2.52 -0.43 8.20
C HIS A 252 -4.00 -0.65 8.51
N PRO A 253 -4.43 -1.91 8.76
CA PRO A 253 -5.85 -2.23 9.00
C PRO A 253 -6.41 -1.55 10.25
N GLU A 254 -5.57 -1.18 11.22
CA GLU A 254 -5.95 -0.38 12.38
C GLU A 254 -6.40 1.04 12.01
N GLN A 255 -6.07 1.50 10.80
CA GLN A 255 -6.47 2.77 10.20
C GLN A 255 -7.53 2.58 9.10
N ALA A 256 -8.22 1.45 9.03
CA ALA A 256 -9.10 1.11 7.90
C ALA A 256 -10.23 2.11 7.60
N GLN A 257 -10.61 2.96 8.56
CA GLN A 257 -11.65 3.99 8.40
C GLN A 257 -11.09 5.39 8.09
N SER A 258 -9.78 5.54 7.92
CA SER A 258 -9.13 6.81 7.63
C SER A 258 -8.36 6.73 6.31
N ALA A 259 -8.01 7.89 5.77
CA ALA A 259 -7.10 7.97 4.63
C ALA A 259 -5.69 7.40 4.95
N TRP A 260 -5.39 7.11 6.23
CA TRP A 260 -4.09 6.60 6.68
C TRP A 260 -4.00 5.07 6.68
N ARG A 261 -5.01 4.38 6.14
CA ARG A 261 -4.95 2.94 5.90
C ARG A 261 -3.72 2.58 5.05
N PHE A 262 -3.48 3.31 3.97
CA PHE A 262 -2.31 3.11 3.13
C PHE A 262 -1.27 4.14 3.46
N GLN A 263 -0.08 3.68 3.88
CA GLN A 263 1.01 4.57 4.22
C GLN A 263 2.23 4.27 3.37
N TYR A 264 2.91 5.33 2.96
CA TYR A 264 4.20 5.20 2.30
C TYR A 264 5.29 4.84 3.31
N GLY A 265 6.10 3.86 2.94
CA GLY A 265 7.28 3.46 3.71
C GLY A 265 8.35 4.56 3.75
N LEU A 266 9.13 4.59 4.83
CA LEU A 266 10.21 5.56 5.10
C LEU A 266 11.49 5.24 4.29
N LEU A 267 11.36 4.95 3.00
CA LEU A 267 12.47 4.40 2.22
C LEU A 267 13.65 5.36 2.10
N VAL A 268 13.39 6.67 2.03
CA VAL A 268 14.45 7.68 1.94
C VAL A 268 15.17 7.81 3.27
N ASP A 269 14.44 7.82 4.39
CA ASP A 269 14.99 7.82 5.75
C ASP A 269 16.01 6.68 5.93
N GLU A 270 15.66 5.47 5.48
CA GLU A 270 16.56 4.31 5.52
C GLU A 270 17.74 4.43 4.52
N LEU A 271 17.47 4.84 3.29
CA LEU A 271 18.48 4.92 2.21
C LEU A 271 19.57 5.95 2.48
N HIS A 272 19.21 7.14 2.99
CA HIS A 272 20.21 8.16 3.28
C HIS A 272 21.08 7.76 4.47
N GLN A 273 20.56 7.03 5.47
CA GLN A 273 21.34 6.61 6.63
C GLN A 273 22.52 5.70 6.27
N VAL A 274 22.33 4.82 5.27
CA VAL A 274 23.41 3.96 4.75
C VAL A 274 24.32 4.67 3.74
N ARG A 275 24.08 5.95 3.46
CA ARG A 275 24.86 6.79 2.55
C ARG A 275 25.08 6.15 1.18
N ALA A 276 24.05 5.51 0.63
CA ALA A 276 24.17 4.75 -0.62
C ALA A 276 24.71 5.64 -1.76
N PRO A 277 25.72 5.18 -2.52
CA PRO A 277 26.31 5.94 -3.63
C PRO A 277 25.44 5.86 -4.90
N ILE A 278 24.11 5.87 -4.75
CA ILE A 278 23.14 5.79 -5.84
C ILE A 278 22.74 7.22 -6.23
N PRO A 279 22.75 7.56 -7.53
CA PRO A 279 22.33 8.87 -8.01
C PRO A 279 20.84 9.11 -7.79
N VAL A 280 20.47 10.31 -7.35
CA VAL A 280 19.09 10.73 -7.12
C VAL A 280 18.57 11.48 -8.33
N GLY A 281 17.37 11.12 -8.82
CA GLY A 281 16.62 11.87 -9.84
C GLY A 281 17.01 11.57 -11.29
N GLY A 282 17.94 10.65 -11.54
CA GLY A 282 18.35 10.24 -12.89
C GLY A 282 19.32 9.05 -12.87
N ASP A 283 19.75 8.61 -14.05
CA ASP A 283 20.73 7.53 -14.23
C ASP A 283 22.13 7.94 -13.74
N SER A 284 22.39 9.24 -13.75
CA SER A 284 23.56 9.91 -13.18
C SER A 284 23.08 11.18 -12.48
N SER A 285 23.75 11.58 -11.40
CA SER A 285 23.39 12.76 -10.63
C SER A 285 24.57 13.29 -9.82
N THR A 286 24.65 14.61 -9.67
CA THR A 286 25.53 15.26 -8.69
C THR A 286 25.05 15.06 -7.24
N VAL A 287 23.86 14.51 -7.03
CA VAL A 287 23.27 14.22 -5.72
C VAL A 287 23.12 12.72 -5.56
N THR A 288 23.57 12.20 -4.41
CA THR A 288 23.38 10.81 -4.00
C THR A 288 22.67 10.74 -2.66
N TYR A 289 22.28 9.55 -2.20
CA TYR A 289 21.79 9.37 -0.82
C TYR A 289 22.86 9.70 0.23
N GLY A 290 24.16 9.60 -0.11
CA GLY A 290 25.25 10.14 0.70
C GLY A 290 25.19 11.67 0.84
N THR A 291 24.90 12.38 -0.25
CA THR A 291 24.67 13.83 -0.23
C THR A 291 23.45 14.19 0.62
N VAL A 292 22.34 13.44 0.47
CA VAL A 292 21.12 13.64 1.29
C VAL A 292 21.43 13.47 2.77
N ASN A 293 22.23 12.46 3.15
CA ASN A 293 22.65 12.25 4.53
C ASN A 293 23.39 13.46 5.12
N ASP A 294 24.36 14.00 4.38
CA ASP A 294 25.13 15.17 4.81
C ASP A 294 24.25 16.42 5.00
N LEU A 295 23.20 16.54 4.18
CA LEU A 295 22.24 17.63 4.22
C LEU A 295 21.15 17.46 5.29
N ALA A 296 20.83 16.23 5.70
CA ALA A 296 19.85 15.92 6.73
C ALA A 296 20.38 16.05 8.17
N GLY A 297 21.68 16.31 8.32
CA GLY A 297 22.30 16.49 9.62
C GLY A 297 21.67 17.64 10.43
N PRO A 298 21.54 17.52 11.78
CA PRO A 298 20.92 18.55 12.61
C PRO A 298 21.49 19.96 12.44
N GLN A 299 22.79 20.07 12.13
CA GLN A 299 23.50 21.32 11.86
C GLN A 299 23.03 22.05 10.58
N ARG A 300 22.28 21.37 9.70
CA ARG A 300 21.74 21.91 8.46
C ARG A 300 20.30 22.37 8.59
N ARG A 301 19.65 22.10 9.73
CA ARG A 301 18.28 22.55 10.01
C ARG A 301 18.28 24.03 10.34
N LEU A 302 17.29 24.73 9.80
CA LEU A 302 17.04 26.13 10.06
C LEU A 302 16.39 26.30 11.43
N THR A 303 16.74 27.38 12.13
CA THR A 303 16.01 27.79 13.32
C THR A 303 14.58 28.19 12.95
N PRO A 304 13.58 27.94 13.80
CA PRO A 304 12.23 28.42 13.57
C PRO A 304 12.17 29.92 13.26
N PRO A 305 11.30 30.36 12.33
CA PRO A 305 11.05 31.78 12.09
C PRO A 305 10.63 32.51 13.37
N ALA A 306 10.89 33.82 13.43
CA ALA A 306 10.53 34.62 14.60
C ALA A 306 9.02 34.54 14.86
N GLY A 307 8.64 34.19 16.11
CA GLY A 307 7.24 34.03 16.50
C GLY A 307 6.61 32.68 16.14
N PHE A 308 7.38 31.72 15.62
CA PHE A 308 6.88 30.37 15.32
C PHE A 308 6.66 29.53 16.59
N GLU A 309 5.42 29.13 16.84
CA GLU A 309 5.03 28.33 18.02
C GLU A 309 4.80 26.83 17.70
N ALA A 310 4.12 26.52 16.59
CA ALA A 310 3.87 25.16 16.11
C ALA A 310 3.30 25.19 14.68
N GLY A 311 3.21 24.03 14.02
CA GLY A 311 2.59 23.85 12.72
C GLY A 311 3.56 24.05 11.56
N ILE A 312 3.21 24.92 10.61
CA ILE A 312 4.05 25.30 9.45
C ILE A 312 4.17 26.82 9.39
N GLY A 313 5.29 27.33 8.88
CA GLY A 313 5.55 28.76 8.73
C GLY A 313 5.67 29.14 7.26
N PHE A 314 5.05 30.23 6.83
CA PHE A 314 5.20 30.76 5.47
C PHE A 314 6.24 31.86 5.45
N ASN A 315 7.21 31.75 4.56
CA ASN A 315 8.25 32.76 4.36
C ASN A 315 7.86 33.72 3.23
N ASP A 316 8.48 34.91 3.21
CA ASP A 316 8.19 35.96 2.21
C ASP A 316 8.53 35.52 0.77
N ASP A 317 9.43 34.56 0.59
CA ASP A 317 9.81 34.00 -0.71
C ASP A 317 8.85 32.87 -1.19
N GLY A 318 7.78 32.62 -0.45
CA GLY A 318 6.78 31.59 -0.73
C GLY A 318 7.19 30.18 -0.29
N SER A 319 8.41 30.00 0.25
CA SER A 319 8.81 28.72 0.83
C SER A 319 8.09 28.48 2.16
N VAL A 320 7.96 27.20 2.54
CA VAL A 320 7.25 26.80 3.77
C VAL A 320 8.22 26.17 4.74
N PHE A 321 8.46 26.82 5.87
CA PHE A 321 9.17 26.25 7.00
C PHE A 321 8.36 25.14 7.65
N ILE A 322 8.95 23.96 7.77
CA ILE A 322 8.37 22.81 8.45
C ILE A 322 9.37 22.35 9.53
N PRO A 323 8.98 22.35 10.82
CA PRO A 323 9.84 21.84 11.88
C PRO A 323 10.08 20.34 11.69
N PHE A 324 11.28 19.85 11.99
CA PHE A 324 11.56 18.42 11.97
C PHE A 324 11.04 17.77 13.26
N SER A 325 9.73 17.79 13.44
CA SER A 325 8.99 17.21 14.57
C SER A 325 7.73 16.53 14.09
N ALA A 326 7.47 15.30 14.57
CA ALA A 326 6.32 14.50 14.13
C ALA A 326 4.97 15.12 14.52
N ASP A 327 4.93 15.87 15.62
CA ASP A 327 3.77 16.61 16.11
C ASP A 327 3.73 18.08 15.65
N LEU A 328 4.68 18.48 14.78
CA LEU A 328 4.88 19.84 14.32
C LEU A 328 5.09 20.87 15.45
N ALA A 329 5.60 20.46 16.61
CA ALA A 329 6.05 21.38 17.65
C ALA A 329 7.22 22.26 17.17
N SER A 330 7.40 23.44 17.80
CA SER A 330 8.54 24.32 17.50
C SER A 330 9.88 23.60 17.70
N ALA A 331 10.58 23.39 16.59
CA ALA A 331 11.88 22.73 16.53
C ALA A 331 12.62 23.17 15.25
N PRO A 332 13.96 23.04 15.20
CA PRO A 332 14.69 23.25 13.96
C PRO A 332 14.14 22.37 12.82
N GLY A 333 14.09 22.93 11.61
CA GLY A 333 13.39 22.34 10.48
C GLY A 333 14.02 22.68 9.14
N HIS A 334 13.25 22.54 8.07
CA HIS A 334 13.65 22.85 6.70
C HIS A 334 12.58 23.67 5.98
N ASN A 335 13.00 24.49 5.03
CA ASN A 335 12.06 25.14 4.12
C ASN A 335 11.78 24.23 2.92
N VAL A 336 10.50 24.04 2.62
CA VAL A 336 10.03 23.39 1.40
C VAL A 336 9.94 24.42 0.28
N SER A 337 10.54 24.11 -0.87
CA SER A 337 10.48 24.98 -2.04
C SER A 337 9.03 25.21 -2.50
N PRO A 338 8.64 26.40 -2.96
CA PRO A 338 7.26 26.69 -3.38
C PRO A 338 6.70 25.68 -4.38
N VAL A 339 7.52 25.25 -5.36
CA VAL A 339 7.11 24.30 -6.40
C VAL A 339 6.82 22.89 -5.84
N PHE A 340 7.55 22.48 -4.81
CA PHE A 340 7.30 21.21 -4.14
C PHE A 340 6.14 21.32 -3.16
N TRP A 341 6.00 22.45 -2.47
CA TRP A 341 4.86 22.69 -1.60
C TRP A 341 3.54 22.61 -2.37
N GLU A 342 3.44 23.26 -3.53
CA GLU A 342 2.24 23.18 -4.38
C GLU A 342 1.91 21.74 -4.79
N TYR A 343 2.93 20.96 -5.18
CA TYR A 343 2.74 19.56 -5.54
C TYR A 343 2.27 18.70 -4.36
N MET A 344 2.88 18.86 -3.17
CA MET A 344 2.58 18.08 -1.97
C MET A 344 1.14 18.29 -1.46
N GLN A 345 0.49 19.40 -1.84
CA GLN A 345 -0.87 19.74 -1.43
C GLN A 345 -1.96 19.12 -2.33
N ARG A 346 -1.57 18.32 -3.35
CA ARG A 346 -2.49 17.65 -4.27
C ARG A 346 -3.22 16.48 -3.59
N GLU A 347 -4.38 16.74 -3.00
CA GLU A 347 -5.22 15.73 -2.31
C GLU A 347 -5.68 14.59 -3.24
N ASP A 348 -5.78 14.84 -4.55
CA ASP A 348 -6.09 13.81 -5.55
C ASP A 348 -4.97 12.77 -5.69
N LEU A 349 -3.72 13.17 -5.43
CA LEU A 349 -2.54 12.29 -5.44
C LEU A 349 -2.15 11.83 -4.03
N PHE A 350 -2.43 12.64 -3.02
CA PHE A 350 -1.98 12.47 -1.64
C PHE A 350 -3.15 12.52 -0.65
N PRO A 351 -4.07 11.53 -0.70
CA PRO A 351 -5.31 11.55 0.08
C PRO A 351 -5.06 11.46 1.60
N ALA A 352 -3.91 10.94 2.06
CA ALA A 352 -3.57 10.90 3.48
C ALA A 352 -2.98 12.24 3.99
N GLY A 353 -2.72 13.18 3.07
CA GLY A 353 -2.06 14.45 3.32
C GLY A 353 -0.53 14.34 3.24
N TRP A 354 0.12 15.46 2.95
CA TRP A 354 1.57 15.52 2.70
C TRP A 354 2.41 14.91 3.83
N LEU A 355 2.01 15.07 5.09
CA LEU A 355 2.75 14.56 6.23
C LEU A 355 2.81 13.02 6.23
N HIS A 356 1.79 12.35 5.71
CA HIS A 356 1.71 10.89 5.65
C HIS A 356 2.22 10.33 4.32
N ASP A 357 2.00 11.01 3.20
CA ASP A 357 2.34 10.49 1.86
C ASP A 357 3.73 10.90 1.35
N ILE A 358 4.28 11.99 1.90
CA ILE A 358 5.59 12.57 1.53
C ILE A 358 6.54 12.53 2.73
N GLY A 359 6.05 12.90 3.92
CA GLY A 359 6.80 12.94 5.17
C GLY A 359 7.51 14.27 5.42
N LEU A 360 8.16 14.38 6.57
CA LEU A 360 8.89 15.60 6.94
C LEU A 360 10.05 15.84 5.97
N PRO A 361 10.38 17.11 5.65
CA PRO A 361 11.54 17.42 4.83
C PRO A 361 12.82 17.04 5.56
N LEU A 362 13.72 16.38 4.85
CA LEU A 362 15.06 16.01 5.32
C LEU A 362 16.10 17.04 4.88
N THR A 363 15.84 17.83 3.84
CA THR A 363 16.79 18.80 3.30
C THR A 363 16.07 20.06 2.84
N GLU A 364 16.83 21.15 2.67
CA GLU A 364 16.42 22.23 1.75
C GLU A 364 16.36 21.70 0.30
N ALA A 365 15.68 22.42 -0.57
CA ALA A 365 15.75 22.16 -2.00
C ALA A 365 17.12 22.58 -2.57
N ILE A 366 17.75 21.70 -3.34
CA ILE A 366 19.10 21.90 -3.90
C ILE A 366 19.12 21.67 -5.40
N PRO A 367 19.97 22.38 -6.16
CA PRO A 367 20.16 22.08 -7.58
C PRO A 367 20.92 20.76 -7.76
N ALA A 368 20.60 20.04 -8.82
CA ALA A 368 21.32 18.86 -9.27
C ALA A 368 21.49 18.87 -10.79
N THR A 369 22.62 18.34 -11.26
CA THR A 369 22.81 18.01 -12.67
C THR A 369 22.63 16.52 -12.86
N VAL A 370 21.70 16.11 -13.73
CA VAL A 370 21.35 14.70 -13.94
C VAL A 370 21.34 14.29 -15.41
N ASP A 371 21.57 13.00 -15.65
CA ASP A 371 21.29 12.35 -16.92
C ASP A 371 20.02 11.50 -16.78
N LYS A 372 19.11 11.57 -17.75
CA LYS A 372 17.83 10.83 -17.78
C LYS A 372 17.65 10.14 -19.13
N GLY A 373 17.93 8.84 -19.22
CA GLY A 373 17.80 8.07 -20.46
C GLY A 373 18.73 8.57 -21.55
N VAL A 374 18.19 9.28 -22.55
CA VAL A 374 18.97 9.94 -23.62
C VAL A 374 19.31 11.41 -23.31
N LEU A 375 18.63 12.00 -22.33
CA LEU A 375 18.86 13.38 -21.91
C LEU A 375 20.13 13.45 -21.06
N ARG A 376 20.99 14.43 -21.33
CA ARG A 376 22.26 14.64 -20.64
C ARG A 376 22.33 16.02 -20.02
N GLY A 377 22.91 16.12 -18.81
CA GLY A 377 23.21 17.39 -18.15
C GLY A 377 21.99 18.24 -17.78
N ARG A 378 20.83 17.62 -17.51
CA ARG A 378 19.61 18.31 -17.07
C ARG A 378 19.84 19.01 -15.74
N GLN A 379 19.53 20.29 -15.68
CA GLN A 379 19.51 21.04 -14.41
C GLN A 379 18.13 20.87 -13.78
N ILE A 380 18.11 20.24 -12.61
CA ILE A 380 16.88 19.99 -11.85
C ILE A 380 17.02 20.54 -10.43
N LEU A 381 15.88 20.72 -9.75
CA LEU A 381 15.84 20.93 -8.31
C LEU A 381 15.48 19.59 -7.63
N VAL A 382 16.05 19.32 -6.47
CA VAL A 382 15.83 18.10 -5.68
C VAL A 382 15.56 18.47 -4.24
N GLN A 383 14.52 17.90 -3.63
CA GLN A 383 14.29 18.00 -2.19
C GLN A 383 13.92 16.64 -1.62
N ALA A 384 14.61 16.23 -0.55
CA ALA A 384 14.38 14.94 0.10
C ALA A 384 13.41 15.08 1.27
N PHE A 385 12.52 14.10 1.39
CA PHE A 385 11.57 13.91 2.48
C PHE A 385 11.69 12.48 2.99
N GLN A 386 11.13 12.18 4.16
CA GLN A 386 11.30 10.87 4.80
C GLN A 386 10.84 9.68 3.92
N ARG A 387 9.79 9.87 3.11
CA ARG A 387 9.18 8.78 2.34
C ARG A 387 9.48 8.83 0.84
N THR A 388 9.92 9.98 0.33
CA THR A 388 10.22 10.18 -1.09
C THR A 388 11.18 11.33 -1.32
N ILE A 389 11.73 11.42 -2.53
CA ILE A 389 12.46 12.58 -3.00
C ILE A 389 11.65 13.20 -4.14
N LEU A 390 11.41 14.50 -4.07
CA LEU A 390 10.78 15.25 -5.14
C LEU A 390 11.85 15.88 -6.03
N THR A 391 11.62 15.83 -7.33
CA THR A 391 12.46 16.46 -8.35
C THR A 391 11.64 17.43 -9.18
N TYR A 392 12.21 18.59 -9.50
CA TYR A 392 11.61 19.56 -10.40
C TYR A 392 12.49 19.81 -11.61
N ASP A 393 11.92 19.70 -12.80
CA ASP A 393 12.61 19.90 -14.06
C ASP A 393 11.77 20.79 -15.00
N ALA A 394 12.14 22.07 -15.10
CA ALA A 394 11.37 23.08 -15.84
C ALA A 394 11.19 22.77 -17.33
N LEU A 395 12.02 21.89 -17.89
CA LEU A 395 11.98 21.51 -19.29
C LEU A 395 11.09 20.27 -19.55
N ASN A 396 10.53 19.65 -18.51
CA ASN A 396 9.46 18.65 -18.66
C ASN A 396 8.12 19.34 -19.01
N PRO A 397 7.15 18.62 -19.60
CA PRO A 397 5.78 19.11 -19.73
C PRO A 397 5.22 19.52 -18.37
N THR A 398 4.37 20.55 -18.34
CA THR A 398 3.88 21.20 -17.10
C THR A 398 3.40 20.18 -16.07
N GLU A 399 2.59 19.21 -16.50
CA GLU A 399 2.04 18.18 -15.63
C GLU A 399 3.07 17.18 -15.10
N PHE A 400 4.29 17.13 -15.64
CA PHE A 400 5.41 16.27 -15.24
C PHE A 400 6.63 17.08 -14.77
N GLN A 401 6.47 18.37 -14.49
CA GLN A 401 7.58 19.18 -14.00
C GLN A 401 8.01 18.77 -12.60
N VAL A 402 7.08 18.35 -11.74
CA VAL A 402 7.38 17.75 -10.42
C VAL A 402 7.09 16.25 -10.46
N GLU A 403 8.08 15.46 -10.06
CA GLU A 403 8.00 14.00 -10.02
C GLU A 403 8.62 13.44 -8.74
N ARG A 404 8.10 12.29 -8.28
CA ARG A 404 8.75 11.46 -7.27
C ARG A 404 9.90 10.68 -7.90
N ALA A 405 11.06 10.70 -7.26
CA ALA A 405 12.20 9.89 -7.68
C ALA A 405 11.93 8.39 -7.50
N ASN A 406 12.70 7.55 -8.21
CA ASN A 406 12.57 6.09 -8.18
C ASN A 406 13.17 5.47 -6.90
N VAL A 407 12.76 5.98 -5.73
CA VAL A 407 13.33 5.60 -4.43
C VAL A 407 13.09 4.14 -4.07
N GLY A 408 12.03 3.50 -4.59
CA GLY A 408 11.79 2.08 -4.36
C GLY A 408 12.73 1.19 -5.18
N SER A 409 12.98 1.57 -6.44
CA SER A 409 14.00 0.91 -7.27
C SER A 409 15.40 1.06 -6.67
N ASP A 410 15.72 2.24 -6.13
CA ASP A 410 16.98 2.47 -5.42
C ASP A 410 17.06 1.65 -4.12
N TYR A 411 15.96 1.57 -3.36
CA TYR A 411 15.85 0.73 -2.18
C TYR A 411 16.15 -0.74 -2.49
N ARG A 412 15.58 -1.28 -3.58
CA ARG A 412 15.86 -2.66 -4.03
C ARG A 412 17.33 -2.88 -4.35
N ARG A 413 18.02 -1.90 -4.96
CA ARG A 413 19.46 -2.00 -5.28
C ARG A 413 20.33 -2.08 -4.03
N VAL A 414 19.94 -1.41 -2.95
CA VAL A 414 20.69 -1.38 -1.69
C VAL A 414 20.34 -2.54 -0.77
N PHE A 415 19.06 -2.88 -0.67
CA PHE A 415 18.53 -3.86 0.26
C PHE A 415 17.85 -5.02 -0.48
N LEU A 416 18.62 -5.75 -1.29
CA LEU A 416 18.13 -6.85 -2.15
C LEU A 416 17.28 -7.87 -1.39
N ASP A 417 17.66 -8.20 -0.15
CA ASP A 417 16.97 -9.20 0.67
C ASP A 417 15.67 -8.69 1.30
N ARG A 418 15.40 -7.38 1.24
CA ARG A 418 14.19 -6.74 1.80
C ARG A 418 13.10 -6.53 0.77
N VAL A 419 13.41 -6.67 -0.52
CA VAL A 419 12.46 -6.54 -1.62
C VAL A 419 12.30 -7.90 -2.29
N PRO A 420 11.10 -8.52 -2.21
CA PRO A 420 10.84 -9.80 -2.86
C PRO A 420 11.19 -9.77 -4.34
N GLN A 421 11.87 -10.82 -4.80
CA GLN A 421 12.46 -10.89 -6.14
C GLN A 421 11.48 -11.36 -7.19
#